data_AF-A0AAD4LZB6-F1
#
_entry.id   AF-A0AAD4LZB6-F1
#
_cell.length_a   1.000
_cell.length_b   1.000
_cell.length_c   1.000
_cell.angle_alpha   90.00
_cell.angle_beta   90.00
_cell.angle_gamma   90.00
#
_symmetry.space_group_name_H-M   'P 1'
#
loop_
_entity.id
_entity.type
_entity.pdbx_description
1 polymer ?
#
loop_
_entity_poly.entity_id
_entity_poly.type
_entity_poly.pdbx_seq_one_letter_code
_entity_poly.pdbx_strand_id
1 'polypeptide(L)'
;MTFLDFVLFLILPFLTLITVARRWPILKATGSSNLHAPSVENGKPKSFRTDGDDNPNKDRRPGDWTAVDFVYPPVTSITEPLDQIPPRPYRPYKPGRYHVTMGIRPMEWDSWIELDRDFPAYYHLRAARLASPRGPKLLRTLPDRPKLVRGGADAARELVHELAEFLVARYPGVYRATRRAGVIVAVEVLPVGVTHDLETEDSMVVATMLQVIYLFIYLFSTTFLIFNFLIFRIQDDLAIMIEGADGQYYLQAGAILLGGSSSAVAPPPSFFLVR
;
A
#
# COMPACT_ATOMS: atom_id res chain seq x y z
N MET A 1 27.03 -40.34 -42.55
CA MET A 1 26.81 -38.88 -42.67
C MET A 1 28.02 -38.31 -43.39
N THR A 2 27.78 -37.78 -44.58
CA THR A 2 28.82 -37.13 -45.37
C THR A 2 29.05 -35.70 -44.84
N PHE A 3 30.23 -35.12 -45.08
CA PHE A 3 30.56 -33.75 -44.69
C PHE A 3 29.51 -32.72 -45.17
N LEU A 4 28.86 -33.02 -46.31
CA LEU A 4 27.78 -32.21 -46.87
C LEU A 4 26.52 -32.17 -45.98
N ASP A 5 26.20 -33.27 -45.28
CA ASP A 5 25.03 -33.37 -44.40
C ASP A 5 25.19 -32.51 -43.14
N PHE A 6 26.42 -32.38 -42.64
CA PHE A 6 26.74 -31.58 -41.46
C PHE A 6 26.67 -30.08 -41.75
N VAL A 7 27.10 -29.68 -42.95
CA VAL A 7 27.03 -28.28 -43.43
C VAL A 7 25.58 -27.85 -43.66
N LEU A 8 24.74 -28.73 -44.22
CA LEU A 8 23.31 -28.44 -44.40
C LEU A 8 22.60 -28.23 -43.05
N PHE A 9 22.92 -29.05 -42.04
CA PHE A 9 22.29 -29.00 -40.72
C PHE A 9 22.64 -27.73 -39.92
N LEU A 10 23.83 -27.15 -40.15
CA LEU A 10 24.27 -25.94 -39.45
C LEU A 10 23.80 -24.65 -40.13
N ILE A 11 23.70 -24.62 -41.46
CA ILE A 11 23.45 -23.38 -42.21
C ILE A 11 21.96 -23.10 -42.45
N LEU A 12 21.14 -24.14 -42.67
CA LEU A 12 19.68 -24.00 -42.87
C LEU A 12 18.93 -23.34 -41.70
N PRO A 13 19.20 -23.65 -40.41
CA PRO A 13 18.53 -22.97 -39.31
C PRO A 13 18.91 -21.49 -39.20
N PHE A 14 20.13 -21.12 -39.60
CA PHE A 14 20.55 -19.70 -39.60
C PHE A 14 19.87 -18.89 -40.72
N LEU A 15 19.71 -19.47 -41.91
CA LEU A 15 19.01 -18.80 -43.02
C LEU A 15 17.50 -18.64 -42.77
N THR A 16 16.89 -19.61 -42.08
CA THR A 16 15.47 -19.49 -41.66
C THR A 16 15.29 -18.44 -40.57
N LEU A 17 16.23 -18.31 -39.62
CA LEU A 17 16.18 -17.26 -38.61
C LEU A 17 16.30 -15.84 -39.20
N ILE A 18 17.20 -15.66 -40.18
CA ILE A 18 17.39 -14.36 -40.87
C ILE A 18 16.17 -13.98 -41.70
N THR A 19 15.50 -14.95 -42.35
CA THR A 19 14.29 -14.68 -43.13
C THR A 19 13.09 -14.36 -42.25
N VAL A 20 12.97 -14.95 -41.06
CA VAL A 20 11.94 -14.60 -40.06
C VAL A 20 12.20 -13.21 -39.45
N ALA A 21 13.45 -12.90 -39.10
CA ALA A 21 13.83 -11.59 -38.56
C ALA A 21 13.60 -10.45 -39.57
N ARG A 22 13.82 -10.69 -40.87
CA ARG A 22 13.52 -9.72 -41.94
C ARG A 22 12.03 -9.58 -42.25
N ARG A 23 11.19 -10.55 -41.89
CA ARG A 23 9.73 -10.52 -42.12
C ARG A 23 8.92 -10.03 -40.92
N TRP A 24 9.54 -9.76 -39.77
CA TRP A 24 8.83 -9.20 -38.62
C TRP A 24 8.39 -7.77 -38.93
N PRO A 25 7.09 -7.49 -39.12
CA PRO A 25 6.63 -6.14 -39.33
C PRO A 25 6.87 -5.38 -38.03
N ILE A 26 7.54 -4.24 -38.13
CA ILE A 26 7.59 -3.22 -37.09
C ILE A 26 6.13 -2.84 -36.82
N LEU A 27 5.54 -3.40 -35.78
CA LEU A 27 4.27 -2.96 -35.20
C LEU A 27 4.52 -1.54 -34.68
N LYS A 28 4.38 -0.57 -35.58
CA LYS A 28 4.19 0.83 -35.22
C LYS A 28 2.97 0.85 -34.32
N ALA A 29 3.17 1.27 -33.07
CA ALA A 29 2.11 1.57 -32.13
C ALA A 29 1.09 2.47 -32.82
N THR A 30 -0.02 1.88 -33.24
CA THR A 30 -1.20 2.61 -33.69
C THR A 30 -1.74 3.36 -32.49
N GLY A 31 -1.94 4.66 -32.70
CA GLY A 31 -2.20 5.65 -31.67
C GLY A 31 -3.27 5.22 -30.68
N SER A 32 -2.98 5.47 -29.40
CA SER A 32 -3.95 5.54 -28.32
C SER A 32 -5.12 6.41 -28.77
N SER A 33 -6.24 5.80 -29.12
CA SER A 33 -7.50 6.52 -29.22
C SER A 33 -7.80 7.10 -27.84
N ASN A 34 -7.97 8.42 -27.79
CA ASN A 34 -8.39 9.13 -26.59
C ASN A 34 -9.79 8.63 -26.21
N LEU A 35 -9.87 7.63 -25.33
CA LEU A 35 -11.10 7.33 -24.61
C LEU A 35 -11.30 8.48 -23.61
N HIS A 36 -12.08 9.47 -24.02
CA HIS A 36 -12.68 10.42 -23.08
C HIS A 36 -13.55 9.63 -22.11
N ALA A 37 -13.12 9.56 -20.86
CA ALA A 37 -14.02 9.20 -19.76
C ALA A 37 -15.16 10.22 -19.74
N PRO A 38 -16.43 9.79 -19.63
CA PRO A 38 -17.54 10.72 -19.50
C PRO A 38 -17.29 11.56 -18.24
N SER A 39 -17.26 12.88 -18.42
CA SER A 39 -17.26 13.84 -17.31
C SER A 39 -18.60 13.72 -16.60
N VAL A 40 -18.64 12.91 -15.55
CA VAL A 40 -19.75 12.93 -14.61
C VAL A 40 -19.63 14.25 -13.85
N GLU A 41 -20.58 15.15 -14.13
CA GLU A 41 -20.78 16.37 -13.36
C GLU A 41 -21.34 16.00 -11.99
N ASN A 42 -20.49 15.41 -11.14
CA ASN A 42 -20.81 15.23 -9.74
C ASN A 42 -20.62 16.58 -9.06
N GLY A 43 -21.73 17.18 -8.63
CA GLY A 43 -21.72 18.35 -7.77
C GLY A 43 -20.73 18.11 -6.63
N LYS A 44 -19.65 18.90 -6.63
CA LYS A 44 -18.55 18.73 -5.67
C LYS A 44 -19.14 18.68 -4.26
N PRO A 45 -18.99 17.58 -3.50
CA PRO A 45 -19.15 17.70 -2.06
C PRO A 45 -18.19 18.80 -1.62
N LYS A 46 -18.67 19.77 -0.82
CA LYS A 46 -17.83 20.83 -0.28
C LYS A 46 -16.58 20.17 0.29
N SER A 47 -15.43 20.37 -0.37
CA SER A 47 -14.14 20.02 0.20
C SER A 47 -14.10 20.69 1.56
N PHE A 48 -13.94 19.91 2.63
CA PHE A 48 -13.75 20.41 3.99
C PHE A 48 -12.39 21.14 4.01
N ARG A 49 -12.38 22.37 3.50
CA ARG A 49 -11.29 23.31 3.67
C ARG A 49 -11.46 23.89 5.07
N THR A 50 -10.77 23.31 6.05
CA THR A 50 -10.43 24.00 7.30
C THR A 50 -9.31 25.03 7.06
N ASP A 51 -9.39 25.75 5.94
CA ASP A 51 -8.56 26.91 5.63
C ASP A 51 -9.25 28.21 6.10
N GLY A 52 -10.38 28.09 6.80
CA GLY A 52 -11.06 29.18 7.46
C GLY A 52 -10.32 29.63 8.73
N ASP A 53 -10.63 30.85 9.17
CA ASP A 53 -10.12 31.46 10.42
C ASP A 53 -10.58 30.71 11.69
N ASP A 54 -11.37 29.65 11.54
CA ASP A 54 -11.99 28.83 12.57
C ASP A 54 -11.21 27.56 12.94
N ASN A 55 -10.06 27.30 12.30
CA ASN A 55 -9.21 26.17 12.66
C ASN A 55 -8.48 26.44 13.99
N PRO A 56 -8.79 25.71 15.10
CA PRO A 56 -8.18 25.94 16.41
C PRO A 56 -6.68 25.65 16.43
N ASN A 57 -6.19 24.96 15.39
CA ASN A 57 -4.81 24.54 15.24
C ASN A 57 -3.98 25.43 14.30
N LYS A 58 -4.53 26.55 13.80
CA LYS A 58 -3.85 27.46 12.85
C LYS A 58 -2.61 28.14 13.45
N ASP A 59 -2.73 28.67 14.66
CA ASP A 59 -1.68 29.41 15.37
C ASP A 59 -1.21 28.69 16.65
N ARG A 60 -1.36 27.37 16.69
CA ARG A 60 -0.96 26.55 17.84
C ARG A 60 0.56 26.51 18.00
N ARG A 61 1.01 26.22 19.22
CA ARG A 61 2.43 25.92 19.46
C ARG A 61 2.79 24.57 18.83
N PRO A 62 3.98 24.42 18.25
CA PRO A 62 4.43 23.12 17.73
C PRO A 62 4.39 22.03 18.82
N GLY A 63 3.92 20.84 18.45
CA GLY A 63 3.76 19.72 19.37
C GLY A 63 2.53 19.79 20.28
N ASP A 64 1.83 20.92 20.34
CA ASP A 64 0.52 21.02 21.00
C ASP A 64 -0.57 20.86 19.95
N TRP A 65 -1.46 19.88 20.09
CA TRP A 65 -2.60 19.68 19.18
C TRP A 65 -3.93 19.72 19.95
N THR A 66 -4.89 20.51 19.45
CA THR A 66 -6.23 20.57 20.01
C THR A 66 -7.14 19.64 19.23
N ALA A 67 -7.86 18.76 19.94
CA ALA A 67 -8.83 17.85 19.34
C ALA A 67 -9.89 18.60 18.54
N VAL A 68 -10.09 18.16 17.30
CA VAL A 68 -11.14 18.67 16.41
C VAL A 68 -12.12 17.55 16.17
N ASP A 69 -13.40 17.84 16.38
CA ASP A 69 -14.48 16.92 16.04
C ASP A 69 -14.46 16.67 14.53
N PHE A 70 -14.21 15.42 14.14
CA PHE A 70 -14.17 15.00 12.76
C PHE A 70 -15.18 13.88 12.53
N VAL A 71 -16.07 14.11 11.57
CA VAL A 71 -17.04 13.09 11.14
C VAL A 71 -16.55 12.52 9.81
N TYR A 72 -16.28 11.21 9.79
CA TYR A 72 -15.91 10.53 8.57
C TYR A 72 -17.01 10.63 7.53
N PRO A 73 -16.66 10.95 6.28
CA PRO A 73 -17.59 10.79 5.17
C PRO A 73 -18.06 9.34 5.06
N PRO A 74 -19.30 9.11 4.61
CA PRO A 74 -19.78 7.76 4.40
C PRO A 74 -18.91 7.07 3.34
N VAL A 75 -18.51 5.84 3.63
CA VAL A 75 -17.71 5.00 2.74
C VAL A 75 -18.64 4.02 2.03
N THR A 76 -18.50 3.89 0.70
CA THR A 76 -19.33 2.95 -0.05
C THR A 76 -18.89 1.52 0.24
N SER A 77 -19.80 0.60 0.59
CA SER A 77 -19.43 -0.80 0.83
C SER A 77 -19.18 -1.57 -0.47
N ILE A 78 -18.16 -2.42 -0.50
CA ILE A 78 -17.91 -3.41 -1.55
C ILE A 78 -18.49 -4.75 -1.10
N THR A 79 -19.50 -5.23 -1.83
CA THR A 79 -20.16 -6.52 -1.60
C THR A 79 -19.66 -7.62 -2.53
N GLU A 80 -18.90 -7.25 -3.56
CA GLU A 80 -18.27 -8.19 -4.48
C GLU A 80 -17.23 -9.03 -3.73
N PRO A 81 -17.13 -10.34 -4.03
CA PRO A 81 -16.16 -11.19 -3.38
C PRO A 81 -14.74 -10.80 -3.79
N LEU A 82 -13.81 -10.92 -2.85
CA LEU A 82 -12.45 -10.40 -2.98
C LEU A 82 -11.68 -11.04 -4.16
N ASP A 83 -12.00 -12.30 -4.48
CA ASP A 83 -11.43 -13.05 -5.60
C ASP A 83 -11.72 -12.43 -6.98
N GLN A 84 -12.77 -11.63 -7.09
CA GLN A 84 -13.13 -10.92 -8.32
C GLN A 84 -12.37 -9.60 -8.47
N ILE A 85 -11.89 -9.01 -7.37
CA ILE A 85 -11.17 -7.73 -7.41
C ILE A 85 -9.74 -7.97 -7.93
N PRO A 86 -9.37 -7.43 -9.09
CA PRO A 86 -8.03 -7.62 -9.64
C PRO A 86 -7.00 -6.78 -8.90
N PRO A 87 -5.76 -7.26 -8.78
CA PRO A 87 -4.68 -6.51 -8.16
C PRO A 87 -4.37 -5.23 -8.96
N ARG A 88 -4.15 -4.10 -8.28
CA ARG A 88 -3.80 -2.81 -8.89
C ARG A 88 -2.57 -2.95 -9.77
N PRO A 89 -2.63 -2.58 -11.06
CA PRO A 89 -1.50 -2.69 -11.96
C PRO A 89 -0.29 -1.93 -11.42
N TYR A 90 0.90 -2.55 -11.51
CA TYR A 90 2.14 -1.86 -11.20
C TYR A 90 2.26 -0.61 -12.07
N ARG A 91 2.43 0.55 -11.44
CA ARG A 91 2.77 1.79 -12.14
C ARG A 91 4.27 1.79 -12.36
N PRO A 92 4.78 1.58 -13.58
CA PRO A 92 6.22 1.56 -13.81
C PRO A 92 6.83 2.90 -13.47
N TYR A 93 7.99 2.86 -12.84
CA TYR A 93 8.82 4.04 -12.70
C TYR A 93 9.10 4.64 -14.09
N LYS A 94 8.82 5.93 -14.24
CA LYS A 94 9.08 6.67 -15.48
C LYS A 94 10.38 7.47 -15.32
N PRO A 95 11.49 7.07 -15.95
CA PRO A 95 12.73 7.82 -15.88
C PRO A 95 12.58 9.16 -16.62
N GLY A 96 12.98 10.27 -15.99
CA GLY A 96 12.94 11.61 -16.59
C GLY A 96 12.96 12.73 -15.54
N ARG A 97 12.99 13.99 -16.00
CA ARG A 97 12.79 15.15 -15.12
C ARG A 97 11.35 15.13 -14.58
N TYR A 98 11.18 14.54 -13.42
CA TYR A 98 9.90 14.51 -12.70
C TYR A 98 9.80 15.78 -11.86
N HIS A 99 8.91 16.69 -12.23
CA HIS A 99 8.56 17.80 -11.35
C HIS A 99 7.61 17.23 -10.30
N VAL A 100 8.13 16.85 -9.14
CA VAL A 100 7.30 16.55 -7.96
C VAL A 100 6.75 17.89 -7.48
N THR A 101 5.67 18.37 -8.09
CA THR A 101 4.83 19.34 -7.39
C THR A 101 4.19 18.55 -6.25
N MET A 102 4.63 18.79 -5.01
CA MET A 102 3.96 18.31 -3.80
C MET A 102 2.59 18.99 -3.65
N GLY A 103 1.73 18.87 -4.66
CA GLY A 103 0.35 19.28 -4.57
C GLY A 103 -0.37 18.23 -3.75
N ILE A 104 -0.69 18.56 -2.50
CA ILE A 104 -1.60 17.78 -1.68
C ILE A 104 -2.95 17.82 -2.40
N ARG A 105 -3.30 16.71 -3.06
CA ARG A 105 -4.62 16.55 -3.68
C ARG A 105 -5.53 15.88 -2.66
N PRO A 106 -6.78 16.34 -2.52
CA PRO A 106 -7.76 15.58 -1.75
C PRO A 106 -7.86 14.17 -2.34
N MET A 107 -7.78 13.17 -1.48
CA MET A 107 -7.96 11.77 -1.83
C MET A 107 -9.45 11.42 -1.73
N GLU A 108 -9.94 10.59 -2.66
CA GLU A 108 -11.27 10.01 -2.54
C GLU A 108 -11.28 9.05 -1.33
N TRP A 109 -12.23 9.24 -0.40
CA TRP A 109 -12.29 8.48 0.85
C TRP A 109 -12.43 6.97 0.62
N ASP A 110 -13.19 6.59 -0.40
CA ASP A 110 -13.37 5.22 -0.87
C ASP A 110 -12.07 4.54 -1.35
N SER A 111 -11.03 5.34 -1.61
CA SER A 111 -9.70 4.91 -2.03
C SER A 111 -8.65 5.05 -0.92
N TRP A 112 -9.08 5.13 0.35
CA TRP A 112 -8.13 5.22 1.47
C TRP A 112 -7.27 3.96 1.58
N ILE A 113 -7.89 2.79 1.72
CA ILE A 113 -7.22 1.49 1.71
C ILE A 113 -7.98 0.57 0.75
N GLU A 114 -7.24 -0.17 -0.07
CA GLU A 114 -7.84 -1.00 -1.09
C GLU A 114 -7.37 -2.44 -0.99
N LEU A 115 -8.33 -3.36 -0.90
CA LEU A 115 -8.07 -4.79 -0.93
C LEU A 115 -8.31 -5.38 -2.31
N ASP A 116 -7.61 -6.47 -2.59
CA ASP A 116 -7.78 -7.31 -3.78
C ASP A 116 -7.63 -8.81 -3.45
N ARG A 117 -7.81 -9.65 -4.46
CA ARG A 117 -7.75 -11.12 -4.37
C ARG A 117 -6.49 -11.70 -3.71
N ASP A 118 -5.36 -11.02 -3.76
CA ASP A 118 -4.09 -11.53 -3.24
C ASP A 118 -3.91 -11.25 -1.73
N PHE A 119 -4.82 -10.49 -1.11
CA PHE A 119 -4.77 -10.14 0.32
C PHE A 119 -4.46 -11.32 1.27
N PRO A 120 -5.12 -12.49 1.18
CA PRO A 120 -4.83 -13.60 2.09
C PRO A 120 -3.37 -14.07 2.03
N ALA A 121 -2.78 -14.10 0.83
CA ALA A 121 -1.38 -14.49 0.67
C ALA A 121 -0.45 -13.49 1.39
N TYR A 122 -0.79 -12.20 1.35
CA TYR A 122 -0.02 -11.14 1.98
C TYR A 122 -0.15 -11.09 3.47
N TYR A 123 -1.35 -11.36 3.97
CA TYR A 123 -1.57 -11.55 5.38
C TYR A 123 -0.60 -12.62 5.93
N HIS A 124 -0.53 -13.79 5.29
CA HIS A 124 0.37 -14.87 5.71
C HIS A 124 1.85 -14.48 5.58
N LEU A 125 2.23 -13.74 4.54
CA LEU A 125 3.60 -13.28 4.36
C LEU A 125 4.01 -12.27 5.45
N ARG A 126 3.16 -11.30 5.79
CA ARG A 126 3.38 -10.34 6.87
C ARG A 126 3.50 -11.08 8.21
N ALA A 127 2.60 -12.02 8.49
CA ALA A 127 2.65 -12.86 9.69
C ALA A 127 3.96 -13.64 9.79
N ALA A 128 4.41 -14.27 8.69
CA ALA A 128 5.67 -15.00 8.64
C ALA A 128 6.90 -14.09 8.85
N ARG A 129 6.86 -12.84 8.33
CA ARG A 129 7.93 -11.85 8.53
C ARG A 129 8.00 -11.38 9.98
N LEU A 130 6.86 -11.13 10.62
CA LEU A 130 6.81 -10.78 12.04
C LEU A 130 7.28 -11.92 12.95
N ALA A 131 6.92 -13.16 12.63
CA ALA A 131 7.37 -14.33 13.37
C ALA A 131 8.87 -14.63 13.20
N SER A 132 9.53 -14.05 12.19
CA SER A 132 10.96 -14.25 11.97
C SER A 132 11.81 -13.58 13.07
N PRO A 133 13.08 -14.00 13.27
CA PRO A 133 13.99 -13.32 14.21
C PRO A 133 14.24 -11.84 13.90
N ARG A 134 13.89 -11.38 12.68
CA ARG A 134 13.99 -9.98 12.28
C ARG A 134 12.72 -9.18 12.60
N GLY A 135 11.61 -9.81 12.99
CA GLY A 135 10.32 -9.17 13.29
C GLY A 135 10.43 -7.90 14.14
N PRO A 136 11.15 -7.91 15.28
CA PRO A 136 11.33 -6.72 16.13
C PRO A 136 12.09 -5.56 15.46
N LYS A 137 12.75 -5.78 14.33
CA LYS A 137 13.40 -4.74 13.52
C LYS A 137 12.51 -4.23 12.38
N LEU A 138 11.47 -4.97 12.02
CA LEU A 138 10.54 -4.62 10.93
C LEU A 138 9.40 -3.73 11.44
N LEU A 139 9.06 -3.84 12.72
CA LEU A 139 8.00 -3.08 13.35
C LEU A 139 8.47 -2.54 14.68
N ARG A 140 8.25 -1.25 14.92
CA ARG A 140 8.58 -0.61 16.19
C ARG A 140 7.71 0.60 16.46
N THR A 141 7.25 0.69 17.70
CA THR A 141 6.67 1.89 18.30
C THR A 141 7.69 2.45 19.29
N LEU A 142 8.02 3.73 19.16
CA LEU A 142 8.98 4.42 20.02
C LEU A 142 8.26 5.06 21.21
N PRO A 143 8.90 5.08 22.39
CA PRO A 143 8.40 5.83 23.54
C PRO A 143 8.65 7.33 23.37
N ASP A 144 8.05 8.11 24.27
CA ASP A 144 8.27 9.54 24.37
C ASP A 144 9.76 9.90 24.45
N ARG A 145 10.14 10.98 23.76
CA ARG A 145 11.42 11.67 23.94
C ARG A 145 11.15 12.93 24.74
N PRO A 146 11.46 12.96 26.06
CA PRO A 146 11.07 14.04 26.95
C PRO A 146 11.46 15.41 26.40
N LYS A 147 10.52 16.36 26.45
CA LYS A 147 10.68 17.76 25.97
C LYS A 147 10.89 17.92 24.45
N LEU A 148 10.84 16.84 23.68
CA LEU A 148 11.01 16.90 22.22
C LEU A 148 9.75 16.42 21.50
N VAL A 149 9.32 15.18 21.72
CA VAL A 149 8.24 14.58 20.93
C VAL A 149 7.60 13.41 21.68
N ARG A 150 6.29 13.25 21.53
CA ARG A 150 5.52 12.13 22.11
C ARG A 150 5.85 10.82 21.38
N GLY A 151 5.65 9.70 22.07
CA GLY A 151 5.79 8.37 21.52
C GLY A 151 4.64 8.00 20.58
N GLY A 152 4.85 6.95 19.80
CA GLY A 152 3.92 6.56 18.73
C GLY A 152 2.71 5.75 19.18
N ALA A 153 2.60 5.39 20.46
CA ALA A 153 1.62 4.40 20.93
C ALA A 153 0.16 4.87 20.79
N ASP A 154 -0.14 6.12 21.19
CA ASP A 154 -1.50 6.65 21.08
C ASP A 154 -1.91 6.86 19.63
N ALA A 155 -0.99 7.37 18.82
CA ALA A 155 -1.18 7.53 17.38
C ALA A 155 -1.41 6.19 16.67
N ALA A 156 -0.69 5.13 17.07
CA ALA A 156 -0.90 3.78 16.56
C ALA A 156 -2.27 3.22 16.96
N ARG A 157 -2.72 3.50 18.19
CA ARG A 157 -4.05 3.12 18.67
C ARG A 157 -5.15 3.82 17.87
N GLU A 158 -5.03 5.12 17.65
CA GLU A 158 -5.97 5.87 16.80
C GLU A 158 -5.99 5.28 15.39
N LEU A 159 -4.82 5.08 14.77
CA LEU A 159 -4.70 4.52 13.43
C LEU A 159 -5.41 3.16 13.30
N VAL A 160 -5.23 2.24 14.26
CA VAL A 160 -5.85 0.90 14.16
C VAL A 160 -7.37 0.97 14.29
N HIS A 161 -7.91 1.84 15.15
CA HIS A 161 -9.37 2.00 15.28
C HIS A 161 -9.97 2.61 14.01
N GLU A 162 -9.33 3.61 13.43
CA GLU A 162 -9.82 4.27 12.21
C GLU A 162 -9.74 3.34 11.00
N LEU A 163 -8.64 2.58 10.91
CA LEU A 163 -8.48 1.56 9.90
C LEU A 163 -9.56 0.47 10.04
N ALA A 164 -9.84 0.03 11.28
CA ALA A 164 -10.86 -0.98 11.53
C ALA A 164 -12.27 -0.49 11.15
N GLU A 165 -12.66 0.73 11.53
CA GLU A 165 -13.97 1.29 11.15
C GLU A 165 -14.10 1.43 9.63
N PHE A 166 -13.06 1.94 8.97
CA PHE A 166 -13.04 2.05 7.51
C PHE A 166 -13.17 0.69 6.82
N LEU A 167 -12.34 -0.29 7.22
CA LEU A 167 -12.27 -1.59 6.55
C LEU A 167 -13.53 -2.42 6.75
N VAL A 168 -14.14 -2.36 7.94
CA VAL A 168 -15.40 -3.06 8.22
C VAL A 168 -16.55 -2.44 7.43
N ALA A 169 -16.58 -1.12 7.28
CA ALA A 169 -17.57 -0.42 6.46
C ALA A 169 -17.36 -0.69 4.95
N ARG A 170 -16.12 -0.64 4.48
CA ARG A 170 -15.75 -0.79 3.06
C ARG A 170 -15.81 -2.24 2.59
N TYR A 171 -15.36 -3.19 3.39
CA TYR A 171 -15.23 -4.61 3.02
C TYR A 171 -15.95 -5.54 4.03
N PRO A 172 -17.28 -5.45 4.15
CA PRO A 172 -18.04 -6.26 5.12
C PRO A 172 -17.98 -7.77 4.83
N GLY A 173 -17.63 -8.18 3.61
CA GLY A 173 -17.38 -9.58 3.25
C GLY A 173 -16.01 -10.12 3.67
N VAL A 174 -15.08 -9.23 4.06
CA VAL A 174 -13.71 -9.57 4.46
C VAL A 174 -13.49 -9.39 5.96
N TYR A 175 -14.10 -8.35 6.54
CA TYR A 175 -13.92 -8.01 7.95
C TYR A 175 -15.23 -8.05 8.72
N ARG A 176 -15.14 -8.55 9.95
CA ARG A 176 -16.22 -8.51 10.92
C ARG A 176 -15.72 -7.93 12.23
N ALA A 177 -16.38 -6.90 12.74
CA ALA A 177 -15.99 -6.28 13.99
C ALA A 177 -16.88 -6.72 15.16
N THR A 178 -16.24 -6.90 16.31
CA THR A 178 -16.90 -6.98 17.62
C THR A 178 -16.82 -5.60 18.27
N ARG A 179 -17.96 -5.10 18.75
CA ARG A 179 -18.07 -3.78 19.37
C ARG A 179 -18.45 -3.87 20.84
N ARG A 180 -17.87 -3.00 21.67
CA ARG A 180 -18.25 -2.78 23.07
C ARG A 180 -18.49 -1.28 23.26
N ALA A 181 -19.66 -0.92 23.78
CA ALA A 181 -20.06 0.49 23.98
C ALA A 181 -19.90 1.37 22.72
N GLY A 182 -20.13 0.81 21.53
CA GLY A 182 -20.02 1.52 20.25
C GLY A 182 -18.63 1.55 19.63
N VAL A 183 -17.58 1.10 20.34
CA VAL A 183 -16.20 1.08 19.86
C VAL A 183 -15.82 -0.33 19.40
N ILE A 184 -15.10 -0.47 18.28
CA ILE A 184 -14.52 -1.75 17.86
C ILE A 184 -13.43 -2.18 18.85
N VAL A 185 -13.60 -3.36 19.44
CA VAL A 185 -12.62 -3.97 20.36
C VAL A 185 -11.89 -5.16 19.73
N ALA A 186 -12.46 -5.77 18.69
CA ALA A 186 -11.81 -6.83 17.95
C ALA A 186 -12.27 -6.86 16.49
N VAL A 187 -11.39 -7.28 15.59
CA VAL A 187 -11.66 -7.44 14.16
C VAL A 187 -11.28 -8.84 13.70
N GLU A 188 -12.24 -9.57 13.17
CA GLU A 188 -12.06 -10.84 12.50
C GLU A 188 -11.80 -10.63 11.00
N VAL A 189 -10.73 -11.25 10.51
CA VAL A 189 -10.34 -11.28 9.10
C VAL A 189 -10.82 -12.61 8.49
N LEU A 190 -11.99 -12.57 7.85
CA LEU A 190 -12.74 -13.76 7.43
C LEU A 190 -11.95 -14.67 6.46
N PRO A 191 -11.22 -14.17 5.44
CA PRO A 191 -10.50 -15.04 4.51
C PRO A 191 -9.39 -15.89 5.13
N VAL A 192 -8.84 -15.46 6.27
CA VAL A 192 -7.75 -16.17 6.97
C VAL A 192 -8.19 -16.79 8.30
N GLY A 193 -9.40 -16.45 8.79
CA GLY A 193 -9.97 -16.99 10.02
C GLY A 193 -9.24 -16.55 11.30
N VAL A 194 -8.61 -15.36 11.28
CA VAL A 194 -7.90 -14.80 12.44
C VAL A 194 -8.68 -13.62 13.01
N THR A 195 -8.77 -13.54 14.34
CA THR A 195 -9.33 -12.40 15.05
C THR A 195 -8.22 -11.65 15.77
N HIS A 196 -8.17 -10.34 15.56
CA HIS A 196 -7.27 -9.43 16.27
C HIS A 196 -8.02 -8.68 17.36
N ASP A 197 -7.46 -8.67 18.55
CA ASP A 197 -7.97 -7.91 19.70
C ASP A 197 -7.25 -6.55 19.78
N LEU A 198 -8.01 -5.46 19.60
CA LEU A 198 -7.47 -4.09 19.56
C LEU A 198 -7.14 -3.54 20.96
N GLU A 199 -7.62 -4.17 22.03
CA GLU A 199 -7.34 -3.76 23.42
C GLU A 199 -6.05 -4.37 23.95
N THR A 200 -5.70 -5.59 23.48
CA THR A 200 -4.61 -6.38 24.04
C THR A 200 -3.40 -6.55 23.13
N GLU A 201 -3.59 -6.60 21.81
CA GLU A 201 -2.49 -6.71 20.86
C GLU A 201 -1.79 -5.37 20.61
N ASP A 202 -0.55 -5.42 20.11
CA ASP A 202 0.17 -4.21 19.70
C ASP A 202 -0.55 -3.55 18.50
N SER A 203 -0.95 -2.29 18.67
CA SER A 203 -1.75 -1.57 17.68
C SER A 203 -1.06 -1.44 16.32
N MET A 204 0.28 -1.33 16.28
CA MET A 204 1.01 -1.32 15.01
C MET A 204 1.00 -2.69 14.36
N VAL A 205 1.08 -3.77 15.13
CA VAL A 205 0.98 -5.14 14.59
C VAL A 205 -0.39 -5.34 13.95
N VAL A 206 -1.46 -5.01 14.65
CA VAL A 206 -2.83 -5.17 14.14
C VAL A 206 -3.05 -4.28 12.91
N ALA A 207 -2.67 -3.00 12.96
CA ALA A 207 -2.78 -2.10 11.82
C ALA A 207 -2.04 -2.63 10.58
N THR A 208 -0.89 -3.28 10.80
CA THR A 208 -0.13 -3.93 9.73
C THR A 208 -0.84 -5.19 9.21
N MET A 209 -1.51 -5.97 10.06
CA MET A 209 -2.19 -7.20 9.61
C MET A 209 -3.49 -6.91 8.82
N LEU A 210 -4.16 -5.80 9.11
CA LEU A 210 -5.42 -5.40 8.45
C LEU A 210 -5.23 -4.86 7.02
N GLN A 211 -4.01 -4.80 6.49
CA GLN A 211 -3.71 -4.18 5.18
C GLN A 211 -3.17 -5.18 4.16
N VAL A 212 -3.35 -4.86 2.88
CA VAL A 212 -2.75 -5.58 1.74
C VAL A 212 -1.33 -5.05 1.48
N ILE A 213 -0.39 -5.87 0.99
CA ILE A 213 0.84 -5.40 0.30
C ILE A 213 1.06 -6.34 -0.87
N TYR A 214 1.41 -5.86 -2.05
CA TYR A 214 1.77 -6.73 -3.17
C TYR A 214 3.20 -7.36 -3.11
N LEU A 215 3.30 -8.69 -3.10
CA LEU A 215 4.51 -9.49 -3.38
C LEU A 215 4.20 -10.90 -3.89
N PHE A 216 4.37 -11.13 -5.19
CA PHE A 216 4.22 -12.44 -5.78
C PHE A 216 5.43 -13.34 -5.49
N ILE A 217 5.22 -14.50 -4.84
CA ILE A 217 6.19 -15.60 -4.81
C ILE A 217 5.51 -16.84 -5.39
N TYR A 218 5.78 -17.15 -6.66
CA TYR A 218 5.53 -18.50 -7.17
C TYR A 218 6.63 -19.43 -6.68
N LEU A 219 6.26 -20.37 -5.83
CA LEU A 219 7.08 -21.54 -5.53
C LEU A 219 6.63 -22.67 -6.45
N PHE A 220 7.34 -22.95 -7.54
CA PHE A 220 7.36 -24.30 -8.10
C PHE A 220 8.68 -24.60 -8.81
N SER A 221 9.27 -25.72 -8.39
CA SER A 221 10.26 -26.54 -9.07
C SER A 221 11.65 -25.97 -9.30
N THR A 222 12.61 -26.70 -8.77
CA THR A 222 14.02 -26.75 -9.15
C THR A 222 14.20 -26.66 -10.66
N THR A 223 15.28 -25.98 -11.08
CA THR A 223 15.73 -25.75 -12.46
C THR A 223 14.89 -24.79 -13.31
N PHE A 224 14.97 -23.48 -13.01
CA PHE A 224 15.23 -22.46 -14.04
C PHE A 224 15.73 -21.18 -13.34
N LEU A 225 17.02 -20.89 -13.51
CA LEU A 225 17.63 -19.64 -13.10
C LEU A 225 17.02 -18.50 -13.93
N ILE A 226 16.70 -17.39 -13.27
CA ILE A 226 16.44 -16.06 -13.86
C ILE A 226 15.07 -15.94 -14.57
N PHE A 227 14.00 -15.62 -13.83
CA PHE A 227 12.95 -14.64 -14.22
C PHE A 227 11.78 -14.55 -13.21
N ASN A 228 12.05 -14.42 -11.91
CA ASN A 228 10.99 -14.09 -10.93
C ASN A 228 11.46 -13.10 -9.85
N PHE A 229 12.37 -12.19 -10.21
CA PHE A 229 12.95 -11.21 -9.27
C PHE A 229 12.47 -9.77 -9.47
N LEU A 230 11.41 -9.54 -10.26
CA LEU A 230 11.04 -8.18 -10.61
C LEU A 230 9.53 -7.95 -10.66
N ILE A 231 8.85 -8.10 -9.52
CA ILE A 231 7.65 -7.29 -9.29
C ILE A 231 7.76 -6.68 -7.89
N PHE A 232 8.59 -5.64 -7.79
CA PHE A 232 8.47 -4.63 -6.75
C PHE A 232 7.08 -4.00 -6.87
N ARG A 233 6.16 -4.33 -5.98
CA ARG A 233 4.93 -3.55 -5.83
C ARG A 233 4.93 -2.93 -4.44
N ILE A 234 5.79 -1.92 -4.35
CA ILE A 234 5.88 -0.97 -3.25
C ILE A 234 4.59 -0.17 -3.23
N GLN A 235 3.79 -0.36 -2.19
CA GLN A 235 3.33 0.63 -1.21
C GLN A 235 2.43 -0.12 -0.21
N ASP A 236 2.46 0.30 1.07
CA ASP A 236 1.63 -0.13 2.24
C ASP A 236 2.45 -0.56 3.48
N ASP A 237 3.70 -0.09 3.58
CA ASP A 237 4.39 0.01 4.87
C ASP A 237 3.87 1.25 5.62
N LEU A 238 3.63 1.10 6.93
CA LEU A 238 3.10 2.16 7.79
C LEU A 238 4.23 2.96 8.43
N ALA A 239 4.11 4.28 8.41
CA ALA A 239 4.97 5.20 9.14
C ALA A 239 4.13 6.26 9.83
N ILE A 240 4.27 6.36 11.15
CA ILE A 240 3.64 7.39 11.98
C ILE A 240 4.66 8.46 12.27
N MET A 241 4.37 9.67 11.82
CA MET A 241 5.16 10.86 12.11
C MET A 241 4.41 11.74 13.10
N ILE A 242 5.08 12.12 14.18
CA ILE A 242 4.54 13.02 15.22
C ILE A 242 5.34 14.31 15.22
N GLU A 243 4.66 15.44 15.28
CA GLU A 243 5.28 16.76 15.40
C GLU A 243 5.91 16.94 16.79
N GLY A 244 7.16 17.37 16.82
CA GLY A 244 7.86 17.74 18.04
C GLY A 244 7.60 19.18 18.47
N ALA A 245 8.03 19.51 19.69
CA ALA A 245 7.99 20.86 20.26
C ALA A 245 8.86 21.89 19.48
N ASP A 246 9.71 21.40 18.57
CA ASP A 246 10.56 22.17 17.67
C ASP A 246 9.94 22.37 16.27
N GLY A 247 8.71 21.89 16.05
CA GLY A 247 8.01 21.94 14.76
C GLY A 247 8.56 20.99 13.69
N GLN A 248 9.45 20.06 14.07
CA GLN A 248 9.92 19.01 13.17
C GLN A 248 9.08 17.75 13.36
N TYR A 249 8.91 16.97 12.28
CA TYR A 249 8.21 15.70 12.33
C TYR A 249 9.17 14.54 12.56
N TYR A 250 8.89 13.71 13.55
CA TYR A 250 9.71 12.57 13.92
C TYR A 250 8.97 11.26 13.64
N LEU A 251 9.67 10.29 13.05
CA LEU A 251 9.17 8.92 12.93
C LEU A 251 9.08 8.30 14.33
N GLN A 252 7.86 8.06 14.82
CA GLN A 252 7.59 7.55 16.17
C GLN A 252 6.99 6.16 16.19
N ALA A 253 6.41 5.70 15.09
CA ALA A 253 6.11 4.29 14.90
C ALA A 253 6.22 3.92 13.43
N GLY A 254 6.44 2.64 13.15
CA GLY A 254 6.37 2.16 11.78
C GLY A 254 6.44 0.65 11.68
N ALA A 255 5.97 0.16 10.53
CA ALA A 255 5.96 -1.23 10.15
C ALA A 255 6.38 -1.32 8.68
N ILE A 256 7.64 -1.73 8.46
CA ILE A 256 8.27 -1.87 7.14
C ILE A 256 8.64 -3.33 6.96
N LEU A 257 7.71 -4.14 6.44
CA LEU A 257 7.84 -5.60 6.41
C LEU A 257 8.32 -6.11 5.05
N LEU A 258 7.99 -5.38 3.97
CA LEU A 258 8.22 -5.78 2.59
C LEU A 258 8.98 -4.70 1.80
N GLY A 259 9.85 -3.96 2.49
CA GLY A 259 10.71 -2.95 1.90
C GLY A 259 11.48 -3.51 0.70
N GLY A 260 11.24 -2.91 -0.47
CA GLY A 260 12.00 -3.22 -1.67
C GLY A 260 13.48 -2.91 -1.46
N SER A 261 14.38 -3.81 -1.88
CA SER A 261 15.83 -3.60 -1.80
C SER A 261 16.18 -2.26 -2.43
N SER A 262 16.67 -1.36 -1.57
CA SER A 262 17.04 0.02 -1.85
C SER A 262 18.12 0.12 -2.93
N SER A 263 17.69 0.34 -4.17
CA SER A 263 18.47 1.07 -5.17
C SER A 263 17.80 2.42 -5.33
N ALA A 264 18.58 3.47 -5.02
CA ALA A 264 18.22 4.88 -4.93
C ALA A 264 16.94 5.31 -5.68
N VAL A 265 16.05 6.02 -4.96
CA VAL A 265 14.77 6.58 -5.40
C VAL A 265 13.59 5.59 -5.27
N ALA A 266 13.28 5.21 -4.03
CA ALA A 266 11.94 4.76 -3.68
C ALA A 266 11.03 5.98 -3.48
N PRO A 267 9.76 5.97 -3.95
CA PRO A 267 8.78 6.94 -3.50
C PRO A 267 8.58 6.78 -1.98
N PRO A 268 8.22 7.86 -1.27
CA PRO A 268 8.07 7.82 0.18
C PRO A 268 7.05 6.74 0.62
N PRO A 269 7.23 6.14 1.82
CA PRO A 269 6.22 5.30 2.44
C PRO A 269 4.90 6.09 2.60
N SER A 270 3.79 5.38 2.78
CA SER A 270 2.51 6.00 3.13
C SER A 270 2.68 6.65 4.50
N PHE A 271 2.93 7.96 4.51
CA PHE A 271 3.10 8.73 5.72
C PHE A 271 1.72 9.02 6.31
N PHE A 272 1.48 8.44 7.47
CA PHE A 272 0.37 8.84 8.31
C PHE A 272 0.91 9.96 9.21
N LEU A 273 0.56 11.19 8.82
CA LEU A 273 0.55 12.32 9.75
C LEU A 273 -0.63 12.08 10.68
N VAL A 274 -0.35 11.42 11.79
CA VAL A 274 -1.33 11.25 12.86
C VAL A 274 -1.32 12.54 13.67
N ARG A 275 -2.52 12.97 14.06
CA ARG A 275 -2.82 14.25 14.69
C ARG A 275 -2.15 14.40 16.06
#